data_AF-A0AAP4D010-F1
#
_entry.id   AF-A0AAP4D010-F1
#
_cell.length_a   1.000
_cell.length_b   1.000
_cell.length_c   1.000
_cell.angle_alpha   90.00
_cell.angle_beta   90.00
_cell.angle_gamma   90.00
#
_symmetry.space_group_name_H-M   'P 1'
#
loop_
_entity.id
_entity.type
_entity.pdbx_description
1 polymer ?
#
loop_
_entity_poly.entity_id
_entity_poly.type
_entity_poly.pdbx_seq_one_letter_code
_entity_poly.pdbx_strand_id
1 'polypeptide(L)' 'MMLLEIDSNELATLRVALSHFSEYLKEDGLGEDDHGKEMVRLYQQNINSLLKKIIQK' A
#
# COMPACT_ATOMS: atom_id res chain seq x y z
N MET A 1 -9.20 16.23 -8.82
CA MET A 1 -9.68 15.03 -8.11
C MET A 1 -9.55 13.87 -9.08
N MET A 2 -8.63 12.94 -8.84
CA MET A 2 -8.48 11.76 -9.71
C MET A 2 -9.47 10.70 -9.21
N LEU A 3 -10.63 10.61 -9.86
CA LEU A 3 -11.58 9.52 -9.68
C LEU A 3 -11.06 8.35 -10.51
N LEU A 4 -10.33 7.44 -9.88
CA LEU A 4 -10.15 6.10 -10.45
C LEU A 4 -11.51 5.41 -10.36
N GLU A 5 -12.16 5.24 -11.50
CA GLU A 5 -13.24 4.27 -11.67
C GLU A 5 -12.58 2.90 -11.48
N ILE A 6 -12.84 2.28 -10.33
CA ILE A 6 -12.29 0.99 -9.94
C ILE A 6 -13.49 0.08 -9.69
N ASP A 7 -13.54 -1.02 -10.43
CA ASP A 7 -14.55 -2.05 -10.27
C ASP A 7 -14.34 -2.84 -8.99
N SER A 8 -15.39 -3.54 -8.52
CA SER A 8 -15.32 -4.34 -7.29
C SER A 8 -14.21 -5.39 -7.30
N ASN A 9 -13.97 -6.01 -8.46
CA ASN A 9 -12.90 -6.99 -8.63
C ASN A 9 -11.51 -6.35 -8.58
N GLU A 10 -11.33 -5.19 -9.21
CA GLU A 10 -10.08 -4.43 -9.16
C GLU A 10 -9.79 -3.94 -7.74
N LEU A 11 -10.83 -3.53 -7.00
CA LEU A 11 -10.73 -3.15 -5.59
C LEU A 11 -10.27 -4.33 -4.73
N ALA A 12 -10.81 -5.54 -4.98
CA ALA A 12 -10.40 -6.75 -4.27
C ALA A 12 -8.93 -7.09 -4.56
N THR A 13 -8.51 -7.04 -5.84
CA THR A 13 -7.11 -7.24 -6.23
C THR A 13 -6.19 -6.21 -5.58
N LEU A 14 -6.59 -4.94 -5.58
CA LEU A 14 -5.80 -3.86 -4.97
C LEU A 14 -5.66 -4.06 -3.45
N ARG A 15 -6.72 -4.49 -2.74
CA ARG A 15 -6.63 -4.82 -1.32
C ARG A 15 -5.59 -5.92 -1.07
N VAL A 16 -5.64 -7.00 -1.82
CA VAL A 16 -4.70 -8.13 -1.67
C VAL A 16 -3.28 -7.69 -1.97
N ALA A 17 -3.07 -6.96 -3.08
CA ALA A 17 -1.75 -6.47 -3.47
C ALA A 17 -1.14 -5.53 -2.41
N LEU A 18 -1.93 -4.60 -1.87
CA LEU A 18 -1.49 -3.67 -0.83
C LEU A 18 -1.16 -4.39 0.49
N SER A 19 -1.96 -5.39 0.88
CA SER A 19 -1.68 -6.19 2.08
C SER A 19 -0.40 -7.00 1.92
N HIS A 20 -0.24 -7.70 0.80
CA HIS A 20 0.96 -8.50 0.52
C HIS A 20 2.22 -7.61 0.46
N PHE A 21 2.13 -6.45 -0.17
CA PHE A 21 3.27 -5.53 -0.23
C PHE A 21 3.61 -4.95 1.15
N SER A 22 2.61 -4.70 2.01
CA SER A 22 2.85 -4.28 3.39
C SER A 22 3.60 -5.34 4.21
N GLU A 23 3.27 -6.62 4.02
CA GLU A 23 3.96 -7.74 4.66
C GLU A 23 5.39 -7.88 4.14
N TYR A 24 5.57 -7.86 2.82
CA TYR A 24 6.89 -7.83 2.19
C TYR A 24 7.80 -6.72 2.75
N LEU A 25 7.28 -5.49 2.90
CA LEU A 25 8.04 -4.38 3.46
C LEU A 25 8.43 -4.57 4.93
N LYS A 26 7.70 -5.38 5.70
CA LYS A 26 8.04 -5.69 7.09
C LYS A 26 9.11 -6.78 7.19
N GLU A 27 9.11 -7.73 6.26
CA GLU A 27 10.03 -8.86 6.25
C GLU A 27 11.35 -8.49 5.58
N ASP A 28 11.30 -7.92 4.38
CA ASP A 28 12.46 -7.73 3.52
C ASP A 28 12.95 -6.26 3.46
N GLY A 29 12.10 -5.30 3.81
CA GLY A 29 12.42 -3.87 3.71
C GLY A 29 12.67 -3.42 2.25
N LEU A 30 13.39 -2.30 2.08
CA LEU A 30 13.81 -1.77 0.77
C LEU A 30 15.30 -1.38 0.79
N GLY A 31 16.09 -2.08 1.61
CA GLY A 31 17.48 -1.75 1.89
C GLY A 31 17.67 -1.12 3.27
N GLU A 32 18.91 -1.24 3.77
CA GLU A 32 19.30 -0.85 5.12
C GLU A 32 19.80 0.59 5.25
N ASP A 33 19.96 1.29 4.12
CA ASP A 33 20.33 2.70 4.11
C ASP A 33 19.16 3.60 4.55
N ASP A 34 19.47 4.86 4.84
CA ASP A 34 18.47 5.83 5.31
C ASP A 34 17.36 6.06 4.28
N HIS A 35 17.68 5.91 2.99
CA HIS A 35 16.70 6.07 1.92
C HIS A 35 15.72 4.89 1.89
N GLY A 36 16.19 3.66 1.98
CA GLY A 36 15.39 2.44 2.05
C GLY A 36 14.43 2.47 3.25
N LYS A 37 14.94 2.85 4.43
CA LYS A 37 14.12 3.02 5.64
C LYS A 37 13.04 4.09 5.48
N GLU A 38 13.38 5.23 4.89
CA GLU A 38 12.42 6.29 4.62
C GLU A 38 11.36 5.86 3.60
N MET A 39 11.75 5.11 2.56
CA MET A 39 10.81 4.58 1.58
C MET A 39 9.85 3.56 2.21
N VAL A 40 10.33 2.66 3.07
CA VAL A 40 9.47 1.73 3.83
C VAL A 40 8.44 2.52 4.65
N ARG A 41 8.88 3.57 5.37
CA ARG A 41 7.99 4.43 6.15
C ARG A 41 6.90 5.08 5.29
N LEU A 42 7.29 5.67 4.16
CA LEU A 42 6.37 6.33 3.23
C LEU A 42 5.37 5.34 2.61
N TYR A 43 5.83 4.16 2.19
CA TYR A 43 4.96 3.12 1.65
C TYR A 43 3.95 2.64 2.69
N GLN A 44 4.39 2.34 3.91
CA GLN A 44 3.49 1.90 4.99
C GLN A 44 2.41 2.95 5.30
N GLN A 45 2.77 4.24 5.33
CA GLN A 45 1.81 5.33 5.52
C GLN A 45 0.79 5.40 4.37
N ASN A 46 1.26 5.29 3.12
CA ASN A 46 0.40 5.34 1.95
C ASN A 46 -0.50 4.12 1.80
N ILE A 47 0.02 2.92 2.06
CA ILE A 47 -0.77 1.67 2.06
C ILE A 47 -1.92 1.77 3.06
N ASN A 48 -1.64 2.19 4.30
CA ASN A 48 -2.69 2.37 5.32
C ASN A 48 -3.74 3.42 4.90
N SER A 49 -3.31 4.51 4.28
CA SER A 49 -4.22 5.54 3.74
C SER A 49 -5.10 4.99 2.62
N LEU A 50 -4.54 4.23 1.68
CA LEU A 50 -5.25 3.60 0.57
C LEU A 50 -6.25 2.55 1.05
N LEU A 51 -5.84 1.66 1.95
CA LEU A 51 -6.72 0.63 2.53
C LEU A 51 -7.93 1.25 3.25
N LYS A 52 -7.73 2.35 4.02
CA LYS A 52 -8.85 3.08 4.65
C LYS A 52 -9.84 3.64 3.63
N LYS A 53 -9.33 4.28 2.57
CA LYS A 53 -10.17 4.83 1.49
C LYS A 53 -10.94 3.74 0.75
N ILE A 54 -10.34 2.57 0.60
CA ILE A 54 -10.94 1.41 -0.04
C ILE A 54 -12.05 0.77 0.83
N ILE A 55 -11.94 0.81 2.16
CA ILE A 55 -12.96 0.26 3.09
C ILE A 55 -14.16 1.19 3.22
N GLN A 56 -13.94 2.51 3.14
CA GLN A 56 -14.98 3.54 3.28
C GLN A 56 -15.77 3.80 1.98
N LYS A 57 -15.41 3.13 0.89
CA LYS A 57 -16.11 3.17 -0.40
C LYS A 57 -17.14 2.04 -0.45
#